data_AF-A0A967WFX4-F1
#
_entry.id   AF-A0A967WFX4-F1
#
_cell.length_a   1.000
_cell.length_b   1.000
_cell.length_c   1.000
_cell.angle_alpha   90.00
_cell.angle_beta   90.00
_cell.angle_gamma   90.00
#
_symmetry.space_group_name_H-M   'P 1'
#
loop_
_entity.id
_entity.type
_entity.pdbx_description
1 polymer ?
#
loop_
_entity_poly.entity_id
_entity_poly.type
_entity_poly.pdbx_seq_one_letter_code
_entity_poly.pdbx_strand_id
1 'polypeptide(L)'
;MANNTMIHELESTVRLPGRGFGREALESLSAGRGEPDWVLEKRYRGWQHYQELEAPFWRRTDVGKLKWEALIPYAPPQAALDGLEALPPKLHDALATYGERAGLLLQRDS
;
A
#
# COMPACT_ATOMS: atom_id res chain seq x y z
N MET A 1 37.69 -8.38 -3.35
CA MET A 1 36.97 -7.30 -4.06
C MET A 1 35.59 -7.24 -3.44
N ALA A 2 35.31 -6.19 -2.67
CA ALA A 2 34.04 -6.06 -1.95
C ALA A 2 32.94 -5.62 -2.93
N ASN A 3 31.90 -6.43 -3.07
CA ASN A 3 30.73 -6.08 -3.87
C ASN A 3 29.90 -5.08 -3.06
N ASN A 4 29.97 -3.81 -3.45
CA ASN A 4 29.17 -2.75 -2.87
C ASN A 4 27.78 -2.81 -3.49
N THR A 5 26.94 -3.75 -3.03
CA THR A 5 25.51 -3.75 -3.33
C THR A 5 24.93 -2.49 -2.71
N MET A 6 24.73 -1.45 -3.53
CA MET A 6 23.95 -0.29 -3.15
C MET A 6 22.51 -0.74 -2.95
N ILE A 7 22.15 -1.06 -1.71
CA ILE A 7 20.76 -1.09 -1.28
C ILE A 7 20.29 0.36 -1.40
N HIS A 8 19.59 0.69 -2.48
CA HIS A 8 18.83 1.92 -2.53
C HIS A 8 17.75 1.81 -1.44
N GLU A 9 18.04 2.41 -0.29
CA GLU A 9 17.03 2.70 0.72
C GLU A 9 15.96 3.55 0.02
N LEU A 10 14.79 2.97 -0.21
CA LEU A 10 13.65 3.67 -0.82
C LEU A 10 13.12 4.64 0.23
N GLU A 11 13.75 5.81 0.34
CA GLU A 11 13.22 6.89 1.15
C GLU A 11 11.88 7.32 0.57
N SER A 12 10.79 6.91 1.21
CA SER A 12 9.48 7.43 0.88
C SER A 12 9.41 8.90 1.33
N THR A 13 9.39 9.81 0.36
CA THR A 13 9.11 11.24 0.56
C THR A 13 7.69 11.51 1.09
N VAL A 14 6.81 10.50 1.03
CA VAL A 14 5.44 10.57 1.53
C VAL A 14 5.42 10.65 3.06
N ARG A 15 4.96 11.79 3.59
CA ARG A 15 4.75 12.04 5.03
C ARG A 15 3.27 12.31 5.28
N LEU A 16 2.55 11.30 5.73
CA LEU A 16 1.11 11.41 5.98
C LEU A 16 0.85 11.96 7.39
N PRO A 17 -0.27 12.67 7.61
CA PRO A 17 -0.77 12.88 8.95
C PRO A 17 -0.94 11.52 9.62
N GLY A 18 -0.59 11.42 10.90
CA GLY A 18 -0.33 10.15 11.58
C GLY A 18 -1.45 9.11 11.51
N ARG A 19 -2.71 9.49 11.20
CA ARG A 19 -3.85 8.60 10.93
C ARG A 19 -4.89 9.28 10.04
N GLY A 20 -5.62 8.47 9.28
CA GLY A 20 -6.90 8.82 8.69
C GLY A 20 -6.86 9.11 7.20
N PHE A 21 -7.97 8.77 6.53
CA PHE A 21 -8.27 9.30 5.20
C PHE A 21 -8.87 10.70 5.33
N GLY A 22 -8.36 11.65 4.57
CA GLY A 22 -8.80 13.04 4.61
C GLY A 22 -7.98 13.92 3.68
N ARG A 23 -8.35 15.20 3.59
CA ARG A 23 -7.72 16.14 2.66
C ARG A 23 -6.20 16.20 2.79
N GLU A 24 -5.70 16.39 4.01
CA GLU A 24 -4.26 16.47 4.29
C GLU A 24 -3.53 15.18 3.88
N ALA A 25 -4.11 14.01 4.13
CA ALA A 25 -3.54 12.74 3.71
C ALA A 25 -3.46 12.62 2.17
N LEU A 26 -4.46 13.12 1.45
CA LEU A 26 -4.45 13.13 -0.01
C LEU A 26 -3.40 14.11 -0.58
N GLU A 27 -3.29 15.30 0.00
CA GLU A 27 -2.29 16.31 -0.37
C GLU A 27 -0.87 15.79 -0.12
N SER A 28 -0.62 15.29 1.08
CA SER A 28 0.66 14.69 1.46
C SER A 28 1.05 13.50 0.58
N LEU A 29 0.09 12.63 0.24
CA LEU A 29 0.34 11.50 -0.64
C LEU A 29 0.70 11.97 -2.06
N SER A 30 -0.09 12.89 -2.63
CA SER A 30 0.13 13.41 -3.97
C SER A 30 1.48 14.14 -4.09
N ALA A 31 1.78 15.00 -3.11
CA ALA A 31 3.03 15.74 -3.05
C ALA A 31 4.23 14.79 -2.87
N GLY A 32 4.12 13.84 -1.94
CA GLY A 32 5.16 12.84 -1.72
C GLY A 32 5.44 12.01 -2.96
N ARG A 33 4.41 11.66 -3.74
CA ARG A 33 4.58 10.89 -4.99
C ARG A 33 4.92 11.73 -6.22
N GLY A 34 5.00 13.06 -6.11
CA GLY A 34 5.22 13.95 -7.26
C GLY A 34 4.12 13.82 -8.32
N GLU A 35 2.89 13.58 -7.90
CA GLU A 35 1.76 13.36 -8.81
C GLU A 35 1.31 14.68 -9.45
N PRO A 36 0.88 14.66 -10.74
CA PRO A 36 0.33 15.84 -11.39
C PRO A 36 -1.04 16.22 -10.78
N ASP A 37 -1.38 17.51 -10.83
CA ASP A 37 -2.56 18.08 -10.15
C ASP A 37 -3.88 17.34 -10.44
N TRP A 38 -4.08 16.87 -11.67
CA TRP A 38 -5.30 16.13 -12.05
C TRP A 38 -5.48 14.82 -11.27
N VAL A 39 -4.40 14.21 -10.76
CA VAL A 39 -4.47 13.02 -9.91
C VAL A 39 -5.01 13.40 -8.53
N LEU A 40 -4.51 14.49 -7.93
CA LEU A 40 -5.03 15.00 -6.67
C LEU A 40 -6.51 15.37 -6.78
N GLU A 41 -6.92 16.01 -7.88
CA GLU A 41 -8.33 16.29 -8.16
C GLU A 41 -9.18 15.01 -8.20
N LYS A 42 -8.71 13.96 -8.86
CA LYS A 42 -9.40 12.66 -8.88
C LYS A 42 -9.51 12.04 -7.49
N ARG A 43 -8.44 12.15 -6.67
CA ARG A 43 -8.46 11.70 -5.27
C ARG A 43 -9.52 12.44 -4.47
N TYR A 44 -9.63 13.75 -4.62
CA TYR A 44 -10.68 14.54 -3.97
C TYR A 44 -12.08 14.11 -4.39
N ARG A 45 -12.33 13.97 -5.69
CA ARG A 45 -13.63 13.51 -6.20
C ARG A 45 -13.98 12.13 -5.65
N GLY A 46 -13.02 11.21 -5.63
CA GLY A 46 -13.22 9.88 -5.06
C GLY A 46 -13.54 9.91 -3.57
N TRP A 47 -12.82 10.72 -2.79
CA TRP A 47 -13.07 10.87 -1.36
C TRP A 47 -14.42 11.53 -1.05
N GLN A 48 -14.79 12.58 -1.78
CA GLN A 48 -16.10 13.24 -1.64
C GLN A 48 -17.22 12.27 -1.98
N HIS A 49 -17.11 11.56 -3.11
CA HIS A 49 -18.09 10.57 -3.51
C HIS A 49 -18.23 9.47 -2.45
N TYR A 50 -17.12 8.97 -1.93
CA TYR A 50 -17.13 7.97 -0.86
C TYR A 50 -17.90 8.44 0.39
N GLN A 51 -17.71 9.69 0.82
CA GLN A 51 -18.39 10.23 2.00
C GLN A 51 -19.91 10.36 1.82
N GLU A 52 -20.39 10.45 0.57
CA GLU A 52 -21.81 10.51 0.23
C GLU A 52 -22.47 9.13 0.09
N LEU A 53 -21.67 8.05 0.02
CA LEU A 53 -22.19 6.70 -0.10
C LEU A 53 -22.81 6.22 1.21
N GLU A 54 -23.98 5.60 1.11
CA GLU A 54 -24.52 4.82 2.21
C GLU A 54 -23.65 3.58 2.44
N ALA A 55 -23.45 3.22 3.71
CA ALA A 55 -22.70 2.02 4.06
C ALA A 55 -23.40 0.78 3.48
N PRO A 56 -22.66 -0.12 2.80
CA PRO A 56 -23.27 -1.32 2.23
C PRO A 56 -23.77 -2.25 3.33
N PHE A 57 -24.89 -2.92 3.08
CA PHE A 57 -25.39 -3.95 3.99
C PHE A 57 -24.61 -5.27 3.80
N TRP A 58 -23.90 -5.70 4.83
CA TRP A 58 -23.23 -7.01 4.86
C TRP A 58 -23.86 -7.92 5.93
N ARG A 59 -24.40 -9.07 5.50
CA ARG A 59 -25.17 -10.01 6.36
C ARG A 59 -24.45 -10.45 7.63
N ARG A 60 -23.12 -10.53 7.62
CA ARG A 60 -22.31 -11.07 8.73
C ARG A 60 -21.31 -10.05 9.30
N THR A 61 -21.32 -8.81 8.81
CA THR A 61 -20.31 -7.81 9.15
C THR A 61 -20.95 -6.44 9.30
N ASP A 62 -20.71 -5.81 10.44
CA ASP A 62 -21.17 -4.46 10.70
C ASP A 62 -20.12 -3.45 10.23
N VAL A 63 -20.37 -2.83 9.06
CA VAL A 63 -19.48 -1.84 8.45
C VAL A 63 -19.51 -0.51 9.20
N GLY A 64 -20.58 -0.22 9.96
CA GLY A 64 -20.70 1.01 10.74
C GLY A 64 -19.66 1.15 11.84
N LYS A 65 -18.98 0.06 12.21
CA LYS A 65 -17.87 0.07 13.16
C LYS A 65 -16.53 0.51 12.56
N LEU A 66 -16.44 0.63 11.23
CA LEU A 66 -15.21 1.01 10.54
C LEU A 66 -14.94 2.51 10.72
N LYS A 67 -13.77 2.83 11.28
CA LYS A 67 -13.31 4.21 11.53
C LYS A 67 -12.21 4.57 10.55
N TRP A 68 -12.56 5.24 9.46
CA TRP A 68 -11.61 5.63 8.39
C TRP A 68 -10.51 6.54 8.88
N GLU A 69 -10.81 7.35 9.90
CA GLU A 69 -9.90 8.29 10.55
C GLU A 69 -8.82 7.58 11.36
N ALA A 70 -9.04 6.31 11.72
CA ALA A 70 -8.09 5.50 12.47
C ALA A 70 -7.17 4.66 11.57
N LEU A 71 -7.47 4.58 10.26
CA LEU A 71 -6.70 3.77 9.32
C LEU A 71 -5.42 4.48 8.88
N ILE A 72 -4.41 3.70 8.52
CA ILE A 72 -3.20 4.19 7.86
C ILE A 72 -3.41 4.00 6.36
N PRO A 73 -3.56 5.09 5.58
CA PRO A 73 -4.07 5.00 4.21
C PRO A 73 -3.02 4.57 3.18
N TYR A 74 -1.75 4.56 3.57
CA TYR A 74 -0.65 4.22 2.66
C TYR A 74 0.51 3.59 3.43
N ALA A 75 1.01 2.50 2.87
CA ALA A 75 2.24 1.85 3.29
C ALA A 75 3.36 2.33 2.36
N PRO A 76 4.53 2.72 2.91
CA PRO A 76 5.67 3.08 2.08
C PRO A 76 6.16 1.87 1.27
N PRO A 77 6.81 2.10 0.11
CA PRO A 77 7.39 1.04 -0.68
C PRO A 77 8.38 0.25 0.16
N GLN A 78 8.36 -1.07 -0.03
CA GLN A 78 9.33 -1.95 0.61
C GLN A 78 10.54 -2.13 -0.30
N ALA A 79 11.69 -2.40 0.31
CA ALA A 79 12.91 -2.69 -0.42
C ALA A 79 12.69 -3.88 -1.36
N ALA A 80 13.26 -3.78 -2.56
CA ALA A 80 13.32 -4.90 -3.49
C ALA A 80 14.07 -6.07 -2.83
N LEU A 81 13.64 -7.28 -3.14
CA LEU A 81 14.29 -8.49 -2.66
C LEU A 81 15.24 -9.01 -3.72
N ASP A 82 16.44 -9.41 -3.29
CA ASP A 82 17.47 -10.02 -4.14
C ASP A 82 17.17 -11.51 -4.44
N GLY A 83 15.90 -11.83 -4.73
CA GLY A 83 15.43 -13.17 -5.07
C GLY A 83 14.53 -13.83 -4.01
N LEU A 84 14.09 -15.05 -4.31
CA LEU A 84 13.14 -15.80 -3.49
C LEU A 84 13.70 -16.15 -2.11
N GLU A 85 15.02 -16.35 -2.03
CA GLU A 85 15.71 -16.74 -0.80
C GLU A 85 15.70 -15.65 0.26
N ALA A 86 15.56 -14.38 -0.18
CA ALA A 86 15.44 -13.24 0.71
C ALA A 86 14.04 -13.11 1.35
N LEU A 87 13.08 -13.98 0.98
CA LEU A 87 11.76 -14.00 1.59
C LEU A 87 11.81 -14.59 3.02
N PRO A 88 10.96 -14.08 3.93
CA PRO A 88 10.76 -14.69 5.24
C PRO A 88 10.45 -16.20 5.15
N PRO A 89 11.00 -17.06 6.03
CA PRO A 89 10.82 -18.53 5.97
C PRO A 89 9.37 -18.99 5.84
N LYS A 90 8.44 -18.32 6.52
CA LYS A 90 7.00 -18.63 6.46
C LYS A 90 6.41 -18.55 5.04
N LEU A 91 6.99 -17.72 4.17
CA LEU A 91 6.55 -17.60 2.77
C LEU A 91 7.09 -18.73 1.89
N HIS A 92 8.23 -19.31 2.24
CA HIS A 92 8.80 -20.46 1.51
C HIS A 92 7.87 -21.68 1.59
N ASP A 93 7.38 -21.98 2.79
CA ASP A 93 6.43 -23.09 2.99
C ASP A 93 5.12 -22.89 2.20
N ALA A 94 4.63 -21.64 2.18
CA ALA A 94 3.42 -21.30 1.43
C ALA A 94 3.63 -21.47 -0.09
N LEU A 95 4.80 -21.08 -0.60
CA LEU A 95 5.15 -21.24 -2.02
C LEU A 95 5.35 -22.71 -2.39
N ALA A 96 5.98 -23.50 -1.51
CA ALA A 96 6.20 -24.93 -1.72
C ALA A 96 4.88 -25.71 -1.91
N THR A 97 3.79 -25.25 -1.30
CA THR A 97 2.44 -25.83 -1.48
C THR A 97 2.01 -25.87 -2.94
N TYR A 98 2.50 -24.94 -3.77
CA TYR A 98 2.12 -24.87 -5.18
C TYR A 98 2.96 -25.77 -6.10
N GLY A 99 4.08 -26.34 -5.62
CA GLY A 99 4.97 -27.22 -6.39
C GLY A 99 5.68 -26.53 -7.56
N GLU A 100 6.26 -27.32 -8.47
CA GLU A 100 6.92 -26.77 -9.67
C GLU A 100 5.92 -26.17 -10.64
N ARG A 101 6.18 -24.93 -11.07
CA ARG A 101 5.35 -24.16 -12.00
C ARG A 101 6.22 -23.58 -13.11
N ALA A 102 5.62 -23.35 -14.27
CA ALA A 102 6.28 -22.70 -15.40
C ALA A 102 6.65 -21.22 -15.15
N GLY A 103 6.08 -20.61 -14.10
CA GLY A 103 6.39 -19.26 -13.66
C GLY A 103 5.72 -18.92 -12.34
N LEU A 104 6.29 -17.95 -11.62
CA LEU A 104 5.78 -17.43 -10.35
C LEU A 104 5.78 -15.90 -10.39
N LEU A 105 4.63 -15.28 -10.12
CA LEU A 105 4.52 -13.84 -9.89
C LEU A 105 4.28 -13.62 -8.39
N LEU A 106 5.25 -12.98 -7.73
CA LEU A 106 5.12 -12.56 -6.34
C LEU A 106 5.08 -11.03 -6.30
N GLN A 107 3.99 -10.48 -5.78
CA GLN A 107 3.87 -9.07 -5.47
C GLN A 107 3.87 -8.90 -3.95
N ARG A 108 4.79 -8.09 -3.45
CA ARG A 108 4.94 -7.79 -2.02
C ARG A 108 4.65 -6.30 -1.82
N ASP A 109 3.45 -6.04 -1.31
CA ASP A 109 2.87 -4.70 -1.17
C ASP A 109 2.90 -3.88 -2.49
N SER A 110 2.29 -2.70 -2.47
CA SER A 110 2.12 -1.83 -3.65
C SER A 110 2.22 -0.37 -3.26
#